data_AF-A0A2V5XMF7-F1
#
_entry.id   AF-A0A2V5XMF7-F1
#
_cell.length_a   1.000
_cell.length_b   1.000
_cell.length_c   1.000
_cell.angle_alpha   90.00
_cell.angle_beta   90.00
_cell.angle_gamma   90.00
#
_symmetry.space_group_name_H-M   'P 1'
#
loop_
_entity.id
_entity.type
_entity.pdbx_description
1 polymer ?
#
loop_
_entity_poly.entity_id
_entity_poly.type
_entity_poly.pdbx_seq_one_letter_code
_entity_poly.pdbx_strand_id
1 'polypeptide(L)'
;MMKALRKHKDWLMIVIAILAIPFIFYFVQRPDYGAMRSDRFARMYDRNVSMLEAQQMARLLSLAQALGMSEFVQTLTAGAGLNQNQVAVQFIVNLLVLRHEAGRLGLRPDASEIADVVRRLPAFQSESGFDMNKFSDFVRNGLGPMGLGEEHIEQLVRDELCLDEIKRLLATGISISKGEVDENFQRGYDKLSVSVIRFHSADFDKDIVVNDEDVQKYYDAHKTELKTEEKRKVQFVNLGLTEAQKKLTGKERIEGLQQLSDRATDFTQALLEKGADFKQAVEKFQLSVRETGEFTAAAPDPQLKVDAQLGVAAFKLSTQEPNSDPIQVADGFYILHLTGITEARPLTVEEAKPKIVDALKKGRARELMSTKGAELAQQLREAAKSGQPLEASIQKAGAKPEKLPPFSLMEEETTKSQGKETDQGKEPKNVSPSQGKESKNEPPDLAAIKEAVAFLNPGEISDFSPSGNDGFIGVLEKREPSADADAGEKKAAFEKRLLDNKQRVVFFEWLRDRQQAAGLQFSKG
;
A
#
# COMPACT_ATOMS: atom_id res chain seq x y z
N MET A 1 -57.93 24.48 39.53
CA MET A 1 -56.50 24.44 39.12
C MET A 1 -56.03 25.68 38.36
N MET A 2 -56.76 26.20 37.36
CA MET A 2 -56.31 27.32 36.50
C MET A 2 -56.17 28.71 37.18
N LYS A 3 -56.76 28.94 38.37
CA LYS A 3 -56.62 30.21 39.12
C LYS A 3 -55.36 30.27 40.00
N ALA A 4 -54.86 29.13 40.49
CA ALA A 4 -53.65 29.07 41.32
C ALA A 4 -52.36 29.33 40.49
N LEU A 5 -52.35 28.88 39.23
CA LEU A 5 -51.24 29.08 38.29
C LEU A 5 -51.02 30.55 37.89
N ARG A 6 -52.07 31.39 37.87
CA ARG A 6 -51.91 32.83 37.55
C ARG A 6 -51.41 33.65 38.73
N LYS A 7 -51.78 33.28 39.96
CA LYS A 7 -51.43 34.06 41.16
C LYS A 7 -49.94 33.93 41.53
N HIS A 8 -49.29 32.86 41.10
CA HIS A 8 -47.86 32.62 41.35
C HIS A 8 -47.01 32.68 40.09
N LYS A 9 -47.50 33.26 38.97
CA LYS A 9 -46.77 33.33 37.69
C LYS A 9 -45.40 33.99 37.86
N ASP A 10 -45.32 35.06 38.64
CA ASP A 10 -44.08 35.81 38.81
C ASP A 10 -43.08 35.05 39.71
N TRP A 11 -43.57 34.33 40.73
CA TRP A 11 -42.75 33.45 41.57
C TRP A 11 -42.28 32.21 40.81
N LEU A 12 -43.16 31.61 39.99
CA LEU A 12 -42.85 30.47 39.14
C LEU A 12 -41.82 30.83 38.07
N MET A 13 -41.88 32.04 37.50
CA MET A 13 -40.86 32.53 36.55
C MET A 13 -39.48 32.66 37.21
N ILE A 14 -39.42 33.13 38.46
CA ILE A 14 -38.16 33.24 39.20
C ILE A 14 -37.59 31.85 39.52
N VAL A 15 -38.43 30.90 39.94
CA VAL A 15 -38.01 29.52 40.22
C VAL A 15 -37.53 28.82 38.95
N ILE A 16 -38.21 29.00 37.81
CA ILE A 16 -37.78 28.46 36.51
C ILE A 16 -36.48 29.11 36.04
N ALA A 17 -36.31 30.42 36.22
CA ALA A 17 -35.06 31.11 35.88
C ALA A 17 -33.88 30.59 36.72
N ILE A 18 -34.07 30.38 38.03
CA ILE A 18 -33.04 29.86 38.92
C ILE A 18 -32.71 28.38 38.61
N LEU A 19 -33.71 27.57 38.23
CA LEU A 19 -33.50 26.19 37.78
C LEU A 19 -32.87 26.08 36.39
N ALA A 20 -33.05 27.10 35.53
CA ALA A 20 -32.46 27.13 34.19
C ALA A 20 -30.98 27.58 34.20
N ILE A 21 -30.54 28.36 35.19
CA ILE A 21 -29.15 28.86 35.27
C ILE A 21 -28.11 27.71 35.35
N PRO A 22 -28.28 26.66 36.18
CA PRO A 22 -27.39 25.49 36.16
C PRO A 22 -27.43 24.76 34.82
N PHE A 23 -28.60 24.70 34.17
CA PHE A 23 -28.77 24.09 32.85
C PHE A 23 -28.06 24.89 31.75
N ILE A 24 -28.06 26.21 31.82
CA ILE A 24 -27.27 27.07 30.92
C ILE A 24 -25.77 26.81 31.16
N PHE A 25 -25.29 26.71 32.40
CA PHE A 25 -23.87 26.42 32.67
C PHE A 25 -23.45 24.97 32.35
N TYR A 26 -24.39 24.01 32.32
CA TYR A 26 -24.11 22.59 32.02
C TYR A 26 -24.32 22.23 30.53
N PHE A 27 -25.28 22.85 29.83
CA PHE A 27 -25.56 22.61 28.41
C PHE A 27 -25.06 23.70 27.45
N VAL A 28 -24.74 24.92 27.92
CA VAL A 28 -23.84 25.80 27.17
C VAL A 28 -22.44 25.34 27.49
N GLN A 29 -21.94 24.41 26.67
CA GLN A 29 -20.50 24.31 26.40
C GLN A 29 -20.00 25.75 26.31
N ARG A 30 -19.13 26.14 27.25
CA ARG A 30 -18.36 27.38 27.12
C ARG A 30 -17.89 27.41 25.66
N PRO A 31 -18.24 28.42 24.86
CA PRO A 31 -17.57 28.59 23.59
C PRO A 31 -16.10 28.67 23.97
N ASP A 32 -15.35 27.66 23.55
CA ASP A 32 -13.92 27.64 23.69
C ASP A 32 -13.39 28.78 22.83
N TYR A 33 -13.32 29.98 23.40
CA TYR A 33 -12.66 31.13 22.79
C TYR A 33 -11.13 30.92 22.70
N GLY A 34 -10.61 29.75 23.12
CA GLY A 34 -9.26 29.27 22.85
C GLY A 34 -9.10 28.50 21.54
N ALA A 35 -10.20 28.13 20.86
CA ALA A 35 -10.19 27.51 19.54
C ALA A 35 -10.43 28.55 18.42
N MET A 36 -9.69 29.66 18.44
CA MET A 36 -9.36 30.31 17.19
C MET A 36 -8.47 29.30 16.46
N ARG A 37 -9.08 28.52 15.56
CA ARG A 37 -8.38 27.59 14.64
C ARG A 37 -7.04 28.22 14.31
N SER A 38 -5.93 27.54 14.56
CA SER A 38 -4.65 28.06 14.12
C SER A 38 -4.76 28.23 12.60
N ASP A 39 -4.99 29.45 12.13
CA ASP A 39 -5.10 29.82 10.71
C ASP A 39 -3.73 29.75 10.01
N ARG A 40 -2.87 28.87 10.52
CA ARG A 40 -1.46 28.76 10.21
C ARG A 40 -1.16 27.31 9.92
N PHE A 41 -0.83 27.05 8.67
CA PHE A 41 -0.34 25.76 8.19
C PHE A 41 1.11 25.56 8.62
N ALA A 42 1.97 26.51 8.30
CA ALA A 42 3.39 26.49 8.63
C ALA A 42 3.98 27.91 8.72
N ARG A 43 5.18 28.04 9.27
CA ARG A 43 6.03 29.22 9.13
C ARG A 43 7.27 28.84 8.31
N MET A 44 7.59 29.62 7.28
CA MET A 44 8.74 29.45 6.39
C MET A 44 9.24 30.81 5.91
N TYR A 45 10.57 30.99 5.79
CA TYR A 45 11.21 32.24 5.35
C TYR A 45 10.68 33.48 6.10
N ASP A 46 10.53 33.36 7.42
CA ASP A 46 9.94 34.38 8.29
C ASP A 46 8.52 34.84 7.94
N ARG A 47 7.81 34.09 7.08
CA ARG A 47 6.40 34.31 6.74
C ARG A 47 5.52 33.20 7.31
N ASN A 48 4.30 33.58 7.70
CA ASN A 48 3.25 32.62 8.03
C ASN A 48 2.54 32.19 6.75
N VAL A 49 2.45 30.88 6.53
CA VAL A 49 1.63 30.25 5.48
C VAL A 49 0.28 29.91 6.10
N SER A 50 -0.80 30.49 5.57
CA SER A 50 -2.14 30.27 6.11
C SER A 50 -2.70 28.91 5.70
N MET A 51 -3.73 28.44 6.42
CA MET A 51 -4.41 27.20 6.03
C MET A 51 -5.12 27.35 4.67
N LEU A 52 -5.60 28.56 4.35
CA LEU A 52 -6.21 28.88 3.06
C LEU A 52 -5.20 28.77 1.91
N GLU A 53 -4.00 29.34 2.07
CA GLU A 53 -2.92 29.24 1.08
C GLU A 53 -2.53 27.79 0.85
N ALA A 54 -2.39 27.00 1.93
CA ALA A 54 -2.10 25.58 1.84
C ALA A 54 -3.19 24.80 1.09
N GLN A 55 -4.47 25.10 1.33
CA GLN A 55 -5.58 24.49 0.60
C GLN A 55 -5.59 24.85 -0.89
N GLN A 56 -5.23 26.09 -1.24
CA GLN A 56 -5.09 26.49 -2.65
C GLN A 56 -3.95 25.73 -3.33
N MET A 57 -2.79 25.60 -2.67
CA MET A 57 -1.66 24.83 -3.19
C MET A 57 -1.95 23.33 -3.26
N ALA A 58 -2.75 22.78 -2.35
CA ALA A 58 -3.20 21.39 -2.44
C ALA A 58 -4.05 21.12 -3.70
N ARG A 59 -4.83 22.11 -4.16
CA ARG A 59 -5.58 21.99 -5.43
C ARG A 59 -4.66 21.98 -6.65
N LEU A 60 -3.51 22.67 -6.57
CA LEU A 60 -2.49 22.62 -7.63
C LEU A 60 -1.89 21.22 -7.78
N LEU A 61 -1.76 20.45 -6.70
CA LEU A 61 -1.35 19.05 -6.78
C LEU A 61 -2.36 18.23 -7.61
N SER A 62 -3.66 18.38 -7.32
CA SER A 62 -4.72 17.70 -8.06
C SER A 62 -4.73 18.12 -9.54
N LEU A 63 -4.50 19.41 -9.82
CA LEU A 63 -4.38 19.91 -11.19
C LEU A 63 -3.16 19.32 -11.91
N ALA A 64 -1.98 19.32 -11.29
CA ALA A 64 -0.76 18.76 -11.88
C ALA A 64 -0.92 17.27 -12.22
N GLN A 65 -1.60 16.50 -11.35
CA GLN A 65 -1.97 15.11 -11.62
C GLN A 65 -2.93 14.99 -12.81
N ALA A 66 -3.97 15.82 -12.87
CA ALA A 66 -4.93 15.82 -13.99
C ALA A 66 -4.30 16.24 -15.32
N LEU A 67 -3.28 17.09 -15.30
CA LEU A 67 -2.51 17.50 -16.47
C LEU A 67 -1.50 16.44 -16.95
N GLY A 68 -1.26 15.39 -16.15
CA GLY A 68 -0.28 14.34 -16.46
C GLY A 68 1.17 14.73 -16.15
N MET A 69 1.41 15.71 -15.28
CA MET A 69 2.74 16.19 -14.89
C MET A 69 3.41 15.26 -13.87
N SER A 70 3.56 13.98 -14.24
CA SER A 70 3.97 12.90 -13.33
C SER A 70 5.34 13.14 -12.70
N GLU A 71 6.35 13.53 -13.49
CA GLU A 71 7.71 13.78 -12.99
C GLU A 71 7.77 14.96 -12.01
N PHE A 72 7.05 16.05 -12.32
CA PHE A 72 6.91 17.20 -11.44
C PHE A 72 6.27 16.81 -10.10
N VAL A 73 5.13 16.11 -10.15
CA VAL A 73 4.43 15.64 -8.95
C VAL A 73 5.31 14.69 -8.13
N GLN A 74 5.94 13.69 -8.77
CA GLN A 74 6.81 12.73 -8.08
C GLN A 74 8.01 13.43 -7.44
N THR A 75 8.61 14.41 -8.12
CA THR A 75 9.74 15.17 -7.57
C THR A 75 9.32 15.95 -6.32
N LEU A 76 8.19 16.67 -6.37
CA LEU A 76 7.75 17.51 -5.26
C LEU A 76 7.06 16.73 -4.13
N THR A 77 6.68 15.48 -4.35
CA THR A 77 6.10 14.60 -3.31
C THR A 77 7.08 13.53 -2.81
N ALA A 78 8.32 13.53 -3.31
CA ALA A 78 9.33 12.56 -2.90
C ALA A 78 9.55 12.56 -1.38
N GLY A 79 9.64 11.37 -0.79
CA GLY A 79 9.76 11.17 0.65
C GLY A 79 8.43 11.26 1.42
N ALA A 80 7.32 11.59 0.76
CA ALA A 80 6.00 11.45 1.37
C ALA A 80 5.69 9.95 1.58
N GLY A 81 5.09 9.61 2.72
CA GLY A 81 4.52 8.29 2.93
C GLY A 81 3.29 8.04 2.05
N LEU A 82 2.66 6.89 2.21
CA LEU A 82 1.46 6.50 1.45
C LEU A 82 0.20 7.30 1.80
N ASN A 83 0.27 8.19 2.79
CA ASN A 83 -0.87 8.98 3.26
C ASN A 83 -1.07 10.22 2.38
N GLN A 84 -2.27 10.37 1.82
CA GLN A 84 -2.64 11.49 0.94
C GLN A 84 -2.40 12.87 1.59
N ASN A 85 -2.61 13.00 2.90
CA ASN A 85 -2.35 14.25 3.60
C ASN A 85 -0.84 14.56 3.68
N GLN A 86 0.00 13.54 3.87
CA GLN A 86 1.45 13.71 3.86
C GLN A 86 1.97 14.08 2.47
N VAL A 87 1.41 13.46 1.42
CA VAL A 87 1.71 13.81 0.02
C VAL A 87 1.39 15.27 -0.26
N ALA A 88 0.20 15.73 0.13
CA ALA A 88 -0.20 17.13 -0.04
C ALA A 88 0.71 18.10 0.73
N VAL A 89 1.01 17.80 2.00
CA VAL A 89 1.92 18.62 2.82
C VAL A 89 3.30 18.71 2.18
N GLN A 90 3.85 17.58 1.73
CA GLN A 90 5.18 17.52 1.11
C GLN A 90 5.22 18.35 -0.18
N PHE A 91 4.20 18.22 -1.03
CA PHE A 91 4.05 19.01 -2.24
C PHE A 91 4.04 20.52 -1.94
N ILE A 92 3.22 20.95 -0.98
CA ILE A 92 3.09 22.37 -0.60
C ILE A 92 4.44 22.94 -0.15
N VAL A 93 5.11 22.26 0.77
CA VAL A 93 6.42 22.69 1.29
C VAL A 93 7.46 22.77 0.17
N ASN A 94 7.54 21.74 -0.68
CA ASN A 94 8.50 21.69 -1.78
C ASN A 94 8.22 22.75 -2.85
N LEU A 95 6.96 22.99 -3.17
CA LEU A 95 6.56 24.03 -4.12
C LEU A 95 6.91 25.44 -3.59
N LEU A 96 6.72 25.69 -2.30
CA LEU A 96 7.11 26.94 -1.65
C LEU A 96 8.62 27.17 -1.73
N VAL A 97 9.42 26.15 -1.43
CA VAL A 97 10.88 26.20 -1.54
C VAL A 97 11.30 26.44 -2.99
N LEU A 98 10.74 25.69 -3.93
CA LEU A 98 11.00 25.81 -5.36
C LEU A 98 10.77 27.24 -5.85
N ARG A 99 9.59 27.83 -5.57
CA ARG A 99 9.25 29.19 -6.00
C ARG A 99 10.16 30.25 -5.38
N HIS A 100 10.52 30.07 -4.11
CA HIS A 100 11.46 30.98 -3.44
C HIS A 100 12.84 30.95 -4.11
N GLU A 101 13.38 29.75 -4.34
CA GLU A 101 14.70 29.56 -4.94
C GLU A 101 14.73 29.98 -6.41
N ALA A 102 13.68 29.71 -7.19
CA ALA A 102 13.55 30.20 -8.55
C ALA A 102 13.59 31.74 -8.60
N GLY A 103 12.90 32.42 -7.69
CA GLY A 103 12.95 33.87 -7.55
C GLY A 103 14.36 34.38 -7.20
N ARG A 104 15.04 33.71 -6.26
CA ARG A 104 16.42 34.05 -5.84
C ARG A 104 17.43 33.89 -6.98
N LEU A 105 17.25 32.87 -7.82
CA LEU A 105 18.08 32.59 -8.99
C LEU A 105 17.72 33.43 -10.22
N GLY A 106 16.65 34.24 -10.15
CA GLY A 106 16.20 35.08 -11.26
C GLY A 106 15.54 34.31 -12.39
N LEU A 107 15.07 33.08 -12.14
CA LEU A 107 14.43 32.23 -13.14
C LEU A 107 13.04 32.78 -13.49
N ARG A 108 12.88 33.18 -14.74
CA ARG A 108 11.63 33.76 -15.26
C ARG A 108 11.33 33.20 -16.65
N PRO A 109 10.68 32.03 -16.73
CA PRO A 109 10.25 31.47 -18.00
C PRO A 109 9.38 32.46 -18.77
N ASP A 110 9.60 32.58 -20.07
CA ASP A 110 8.81 33.49 -20.91
C ASP A 110 7.48 32.84 -21.34
N ALA A 111 6.59 33.66 -21.91
CA ALA A 111 5.26 33.20 -22.31
C ALA A 111 5.28 32.17 -23.45
N SER A 112 6.30 32.22 -24.32
CA SER A 112 6.44 31.27 -25.44
C SER A 112 6.90 29.90 -24.92
N GLU A 113 7.86 29.86 -24.00
CA GLU A 113 8.31 28.63 -23.33
C GLU A 113 7.15 27.94 -22.61
N ILE A 114 6.34 28.72 -21.88
CA ILE A 114 5.15 28.20 -21.18
C ILE A 114 4.15 27.63 -22.18
N ALA A 115 3.83 28.37 -23.24
CA ALA A 115 2.88 27.90 -24.26
C ALA A 115 3.36 26.61 -24.94
N ASP A 116 4.66 26.45 -25.17
CA ASP A 116 5.24 25.26 -25.79
C ASP A 116 5.23 24.04 -24.88
N VAL A 117 5.36 24.21 -23.56
CA VAL A 117 5.16 23.11 -22.60
C VAL A 117 3.68 22.77 -22.48
N VAL A 118 2.78 23.76 -22.37
CA VAL A 118 1.33 23.53 -22.34
C VAL A 118 0.89 22.69 -23.54
N ARG A 119 1.38 23.02 -24.75
CA ARG A 119 1.07 22.26 -25.98
C ARG A 119 1.59 20.83 -25.99
N ARG A 120 2.48 20.45 -25.07
CA ARG A 120 3.05 19.11 -24.95
C ARG A 120 2.49 18.32 -23.76
N LEU A 121 1.67 18.95 -22.92
CA LEU A 121 1.07 18.26 -21.76
C LEU A 121 0.22 17.07 -22.24
N PRO A 122 0.37 15.88 -21.61
CA PRO A 122 -0.35 14.67 -22.01
C PRO A 122 -1.87 14.84 -22.06
N ALA A 123 -2.43 15.61 -21.13
CA ALA A 123 -3.87 15.91 -21.07
C ALA A 123 -4.41 16.60 -22.33
N PHE A 124 -3.54 17.28 -23.08
CA PHE A 124 -3.90 18.03 -24.29
C PHE A 124 -3.38 17.38 -25.57
N GLN A 125 -2.85 16.15 -25.51
CA GLN A 125 -2.43 15.41 -26.71
C GLN A 125 -3.56 14.55 -27.29
N SER A 126 -3.52 14.38 -28.61
CA SER A 126 -4.22 13.38 -29.42
C SER A 126 -3.21 12.61 -30.27
N GLU A 127 -3.66 11.67 -31.10
CA GLU A 127 -2.78 10.91 -32.01
C GLU A 127 -2.02 11.80 -33.00
N SER A 128 -2.53 12.99 -33.30
CA SER A 128 -1.92 13.97 -34.21
C SER A 128 -1.21 15.13 -33.50
N GLY A 129 -1.04 15.06 -32.17
CA GLY A 129 -0.43 16.12 -31.36
C GLY A 129 -1.44 16.95 -30.57
N PHE A 130 -1.14 18.23 -30.33
CA PHE A 130 -1.98 19.11 -29.51
C PHE A 130 -3.42 19.22 -29.99
N ASP A 131 -4.37 19.01 -29.09
CA ASP A 131 -5.80 19.04 -29.34
C ASP A 131 -6.46 20.21 -28.59
N MET A 132 -6.86 21.22 -29.36
CA MET A 132 -7.53 22.42 -28.84
C MET A 132 -8.90 22.12 -28.21
N ASN A 133 -9.61 21.08 -28.67
CA ASN A 133 -10.90 20.71 -28.09
C ASN A 133 -10.70 20.13 -26.69
N LYS A 134 -9.68 19.27 -26.50
CA LYS A 134 -9.32 18.77 -25.16
C LYS A 134 -8.91 19.88 -24.22
N PHE A 135 -8.10 20.83 -24.69
CA PHE A 135 -7.73 22.00 -23.90
C PHE A 135 -8.96 22.83 -23.48
N SER A 136 -9.83 23.17 -24.45
CA SER A 136 -11.04 23.95 -24.21
C SER A 136 -12.02 23.22 -23.27
N ASP A 137 -12.19 21.91 -23.43
CA ASP A 137 -13.02 21.08 -22.55
C ASP A 137 -12.46 21.04 -21.13
N PHE A 138 -11.14 20.85 -20.99
CA PHE A 138 -10.47 20.83 -19.70
C PHE A 138 -10.61 22.18 -18.97
N VAL A 139 -10.45 23.31 -19.67
CA VAL A 139 -10.63 24.65 -19.09
C VAL A 139 -12.09 24.88 -18.68
N ARG A 140 -13.06 24.51 -19.51
CA ARG A 140 -14.49 24.76 -19.25
C ARG A 140 -15.08 23.84 -18.18
N ASN A 141 -14.75 22.55 -18.23
CA ASN A 141 -15.41 21.51 -17.45
C ASN A 141 -14.49 20.92 -16.36
N GLY A 142 -13.17 20.92 -16.56
CA GLY A 142 -12.20 20.37 -15.61
C GLY A 142 -11.79 21.32 -14.50
N LEU A 143 -11.52 22.60 -14.81
CA LEU A 143 -10.99 23.56 -13.84
C LEU A 143 -12.06 24.13 -12.88
N GLY A 144 -13.27 24.39 -13.39
CA GLY A 144 -14.36 24.99 -12.63
C GLY A 144 -14.73 24.26 -11.33
N PRO A 145 -14.93 22.93 -11.34
CA PRO A 145 -15.18 22.14 -10.13
C PRO A 145 -14.07 22.21 -9.08
N MET A 146 -12.82 22.49 -9.49
CA MET A 146 -11.68 22.67 -8.58
C MET A 146 -11.54 24.12 -8.08
N GLY A 147 -12.33 25.05 -8.60
CA GLY A 147 -12.20 26.48 -8.32
C GLY A 147 -10.89 27.06 -8.86
N LEU A 148 -10.42 26.55 -10.00
CA LEU A 148 -9.20 26.97 -10.68
C LEU A 148 -9.55 27.61 -12.04
N GLY A 149 -8.60 28.37 -12.58
CA GLY A 149 -8.64 29.00 -13.91
C GLY A 149 -7.39 28.67 -14.73
N GLU A 150 -7.40 29.07 -16.00
CA GLU A 150 -6.33 28.79 -16.98
C GLU A 150 -4.96 29.27 -16.49
N GLU A 151 -4.90 30.38 -15.76
CA GLU A 151 -3.70 30.93 -15.14
C GLU A 151 -2.97 29.94 -14.21
N HIS A 152 -3.69 28.98 -13.63
CA HIS A 152 -3.10 27.95 -12.76
C HIS A 152 -2.37 26.87 -13.58
N ILE A 153 -2.79 26.62 -14.83
CA ILE A 153 -2.06 25.75 -15.76
C ILE A 153 -0.73 26.42 -16.10
N GLU A 154 -0.76 27.70 -16.51
CA GLU A 154 0.45 28.46 -16.80
C GLU A 154 1.39 28.55 -15.60
N GLN A 155 0.83 28.73 -14.40
CA GLN A 155 1.61 28.78 -13.17
C GLN A 155 2.33 27.45 -12.87
N LEU A 156 1.65 26.32 -13.03
CA LEU A 156 2.25 25.00 -12.83
C LEU A 156 3.34 24.73 -13.87
N VAL A 157 3.11 25.08 -15.14
CA VAL A 157 4.11 24.95 -16.20
C VAL A 157 5.32 25.84 -15.92
N ARG A 158 5.11 27.06 -15.42
CA ARG A 158 6.20 27.93 -14.96
C ARG A 158 6.99 27.28 -13.82
N ASP A 159 6.31 26.67 -12.84
CA ASP A 159 6.97 25.98 -11.74
C ASP A 159 7.78 24.77 -12.23
N GLU A 160 7.27 24.00 -13.21
CA GLU A 160 7.99 22.89 -13.84
C GLU A 160 9.24 23.35 -14.59
N LEU A 161 9.13 24.40 -15.41
CA LEU A 161 10.28 24.99 -16.11
C LEU A 161 11.37 25.48 -15.14
N CYS A 162 10.97 26.14 -14.05
CA CYS A 162 11.89 26.56 -13.00
C CYS A 162 12.55 25.35 -12.30
N LEU A 163 11.79 24.28 -12.05
CA LEU A 163 12.31 23.05 -11.44
C LEU A 163 13.36 22.40 -12.34
N ASP A 164 13.06 22.27 -13.63
CA ASP A 164 13.96 21.66 -14.61
C ASP A 164 15.24 22.47 -14.78
N GLU A 165 15.13 23.80 -14.79
CA GLU A 165 16.29 24.68 -14.83
C GLU A 165 17.17 24.54 -13.59
N ILE A 166 16.58 24.48 -12.39
CA ILE A 166 17.33 24.24 -11.15
C ILE A 166 18.04 22.87 -11.19
N LYS A 167 17.34 21.81 -11.62
CA LYS A 167 17.94 20.48 -11.80
C LYS A 167 19.12 20.54 -12.78
N ARG A 168 18.97 21.24 -13.91
CA ARG A 168 20.03 21.42 -14.91
C ARG A 168 21.24 22.15 -14.33
N LEU A 169 21.03 23.24 -13.61
CA LEU A 169 22.11 24.00 -12.97
C LEU A 169 22.88 23.15 -11.96
N LEU A 170 22.18 22.38 -11.13
CA LEU A 170 22.80 21.46 -10.17
C LEU A 170 23.55 20.31 -10.86
N ALA A 171 23.07 19.86 -12.01
CA ALA A 171 23.69 18.79 -12.78
C ALA A 171 25.02 19.19 -13.46
N THR A 172 25.28 20.48 -13.72
CA THR A 172 26.47 20.93 -14.46
C THR A 172 27.82 20.51 -13.85
N GLY A 173 27.87 20.31 -12.54
CA GLY A 173 29.09 19.86 -11.83
C GLY A 173 29.22 18.34 -11.69
N ILE A 174 28.27 17.56 -12.20
CA ILE A 174 28.19 16.12 -11.98
C ILE A 174 28.72 15.39 -13.22
N SER A 175 29.90 14.79 -13.09
CA SER A 175 30.47 13.88 -14.09
C SER A 175 30.71 12.50 -13.47
N ILE A 176 30.51 11.45 -14.26
CA ILE A 176 30.89 10.09 -13.88
C ILE A 176 32.16 9.72 -14.63
N SER A 177 33.14 9.17 -13.93
CA SER A 177 34.36 8.69 -14.57
C SER A 177 34.08 7.40 -15.34
N LYS A 178 34.78 7.18 -16.46
CA LYS A 178 34.68 5.91 -17.20
C LYS A 178 34.97 4.70 -16.32
N GLY A 179 35.96 4.80 -15.42
CA GLY A 179 36.28 3.72 -14.48
C GLY A 179 35.10 3.36 -13.57
N GLU A 180 34.39 4.36 -13.05
CA GLU A 180 33.19 4.13 -12.24
C GLU A 180 32.04 3.47 -13.03
N VAL A 181 31.83 3.87 -14.29
CA VAL A 181 30.85 3.22 -15.17
C VAL A 181 31.24 1.76 -15.39
N ASP A 182 32.51 1.51 -15.72
CA ASP A 182 33.03 0.17 -16.02
C ASP A 182 32.88 -0.77 -14.82
N GLU A 183 33.29 -0.33 -13.63
CA GLU A 183 33.22 -1.11 -12.40
C GLU A 183 31.77 -1.42 -11.99
N ASN A 184 30.87 -0.43 -12.02
CA ASN A 184 29.48 -0.65 -11.63
C ASN A 184 28.72 -1.48 -12.68
N PHE A 185 29.03 -1.31 -13.96
CA PHE A 185 28.45 -2.12 -15.04
C PHE A 185 28.86 -3.58 -14.88
N GLN A 186 30.16 -3.86 -14.70
CA GLN A 186 30.65 -5.22 -14.44
C GLN A 186 30.00 -5.80 -13.18
N ARG A 187 29.91 -5.03 -12.10
CA ARG A 187 29.27 -5.49 -10.86
C ARG A 187 27.83 -5.94 -11.08
N GLY A 188 27.05 -5.20 -11.87
CA GLY A 188 25.66 -5.51 -12.15
C GLY A 188 25.45 -6.64 -13.16
N TYR A 189 26.23 -6.64 -14.25
CA TYR A 189 25.96 -7.46 -15.43
C TYR A 189 26.82 -8.71 -15.56
N ASP A 190 27.96 -8.80 -14.88
CA ASP A 190 28.78 -10.01 -14.88
C ASP A 190 27.97 -11.24 -14.43
N LYS A 191 28.36 -12.40 -14.94
CA LYS A 191 27.78 -13.68 -14.57
C LYS A 191 28.45 -14.19 -13.29
N LEU A 192 27.65 -14.37 -12.24
CA LEU A 192 28.07 -14.91 -10.97
C LEU A 192 27.86 -16.43 -10.98
N SER A 193 28.92 -17.18 -10.72
CA SER A 193 28.84 -18.61 -10.40
C SER A 193 28.74 -18.77 -8.89
N VAL A 194 27.57 -19.20 -8.39
CA VAL A 194 27.27 -19.25 -6.96
C VAL A 194 26.95 -20.69 -6.56
N SER A 195 27.55 -21.11 -5.45
CA SER A 195 27.14 -22.29 -4.71
C SER A 195 26.34 -21.86 -3.47
N VAL A 196 25.28 -22.58 -3.14
CA VAL A 196 24.50 -22.36 -1.92
C VAL A 196 24.56 -23.56 -1.00
N ILE A 197 24.75 -23.32 0.29
CA ILE A 197 24.62 -24.34 1.33
C ILE A 197 23.24 -24.16 1.96
N ARG A 198 22.36 -25.14 1.75
CA ARG A 198 20.97 -25.13 2.21
C ARG A 198 20.85 -25.59 3.65
N PHE A 199 19.95 -24.94 4.38
CA PHE A 199 19.54 -25.33 5.72
C PHE A 199 18.02 -25.49 5.73
N HIS A 200 17.53 -26.70 6.02
CA HIS A 200 16.10 -26.95 6.15
C HIS A 200 15.70 -26.96 7.62
N SER A 201 14.61 -26.29 7.97
CA SER A 201 14.12 -26.30 9.35
C SER A 201 13.85 -27.71 9.86
N ALA A 202 13.40 -28.62 8.99
CA ALA A 202 13.09 -30.00 9.32
C ALA A 202 14.31 -30.81 9.78
N ASP A 203 15.53 -30.39 9.40
CA ASP A 203 16.76 -31.07 9.82
C ASP A 203 17.01 -30.91 11.33
N PHE A 204 16.43 -29.88 11.95
CA PHE A 204 16.59 -29.54 13.36
C PHE A 204 15.47 -30.07 14.25
N ASP A 205 14.39 -30.63 13.68
CA ASP A 205 13.20 -31.08 14.43
C ASP A 205 13.53 -32.13 15.51
N LYS A 206 14.55 -32.97 15.26
CA LYS A 206 14.96 -34.05 16.17
C LYS A 206 15.69 -33.54 17.42
N ASP A 207 16.31 -32.37 17.34
CA ASP A 207 17.07 -31.78 18.44
C ASP A 207 16.17 -30.95 19.37
N ILE A 208 14.90 -30.78 19.00
CA ILE A 208 13.96 -29.93 19.71
C ILE A 208 13.04 -30.76 20.60
N VAL A 209 13.34 -30.72 21.90
CA VAL A 209 12.43 -31.20 22.94
C VAL A 209 11.59 -30.03 23.43
N VAL A 210 10.27 -30.17 23.40
CA VAL A 210 9.32 -29.22 24.03
C VAL A 210 8.71 -29.92 25.23
N ASN A 211 8.95 -29.39 26.42
CA ASN A 211 8.40 -29.93 27.66
C ASN A 211 7.12 -29.18 28.08
N ASP A 212 6.43 -29.66 29.11
CA ASP A 212 5.19 -29.04 29.58
C ASP A 212 5.42 -27.65 30.21
N GLU A 213 6.61 -27.39 30.78
CA GLU A 213 6.99 -26.08 31.31
C GLU A 213 7.07 -25.02 30.21
N ASP A 214 7.65 -25.38 29.06
CA ASP A 214 7.74 -24.53 27.87
C ASP A 214 6.34 -24.18 27.34
N VAL A 215 5.46 -25.17 27.29
CA VAL A 215 4.06 -24.99 26.85
C VAL A 215 3.34 -24.04 27.80
N GLN A 216 3.49 -24.24 29.11
CA GLN A 216 2.86 -23.40 30.12
C GLN A 216 3.37 -21.95 30.03
N LYS A 217 4.68 -21.75 29.91
CA LYS A 217 5.30 -20.43 29.76
C LYS A 217 4.83 -19.72 28.49
N TYR A 218 4.74 -20.43 27.36
CA TYR A 218 4.22 -19.87 26.12
C TYR A 218 2.76 -19.50 26.24
N TYR A 219 1.93 -20.38 26.82
CA TYR A 219 0.52 -20.11 27.09
C TYR A 219 0.35 -18.85 27.94
N ASP A 220 1.13 -18.72 29.01
CA ASP A 220 1.03 -17.58 29.92
C ASP A 220 1.40 -16.26 29.27
N ALA A 221 2.39 -16.27 28.36
CA ALA A 221 2.80 -15.09 27.60
C ALA A 221 1.84 -14.70 26.47
N HIS A 222 1.08 -15.64 25.89
CA HIS A 222 0.27 -15.42 24.68
C HIS A 222 -1.24 -15.64 24.88
N LYS A 223 -1.76 -15.56 26.12
CA LYS A 223 -3.19 -15.82 26.43
C LYS A 223 -4.18 -14.99 25.60
N THR A 224 -3.80 -13.78 25.22
CA THR A 224 -4.65 -12.87 24.43
C THR A 224 -4.82 -13.34 22.98
N GLU A 225 -3.82 -14.04 22.45
CA GLU A 225 -3.77 -14.55 21.07
C GLU A 225 -4.36 -15.98 20.98
N LEU A 226 -4.25 -16.75 22.06
CA LEU A 226 -4.76 -18.12 22.16
C LEU A 226 -6.26 -18.14 22.47
N LYS A 227 -7.08 -17.78 21.48
CA LYS A 227 -8.55 -17.81 21.58
C LYS A 227 -9.18 -18.73 20.54
N THR A 228 -10.38 -19.20 20.81
CA THR A 228 -11.25 -19.79 19.79
C THR A 228 -11.61 -18.72 18.77
N GLU A 229 -11.80 -19.12 17.52
CA GLU A 229 -12.37 -18.20 16.53
C GLU A 229 -13.82 -17.90 16.88
N GLU A 230 -14.23 -16.65 16.65
CA GLU A 230 -15.63 -16.26 16.73
C GLU A 230 -16.43 -17.00 15.65
N LYS A 231 -17.57 -17.56 16.03
CA LYS A 231 -18.48 -18.20 15.08
C LYS A 231 -19.77 -17.41 14.93
N ARG A 232 -20.28 -17.41 13.70
CA ARG A 232 -21.58 -16.85 13.34
C ARG A 232 -22.49 -17.98 12.89
N LYS A 233 -23.77 -17.81 13.20
CA LYS A 233 -24.86 -18.59 12.61
C LYS A 233 -25.85 -17.61 12.04
N VAL A 234 -26.22 -17.79 10.77
CA VAL A 234 -27.14 -16.89 10.08
C VAL A 234 -28.26 -17.67 9.41
N GLN A 235 -29.41 -17.01 9.33
CA GLN A 235 -30.43 -17.33 8.35
C GLN A 235 -30.31 -16.36 7.19
N PHE A 236 -30.74 -16.76 6.01
CA PHE A 236 -30.73 -15.87 4.86
C PHE A 236 -31.87 -16.19 3.90
N VAL A 237 -32.24 -15.15 3.15
CA VAL A 237 -33.12 -15.25 2.00
C VAL A 237 -32.32 -14.97 0.75
N ASN A 238 -32.55 -15.76 -0.29
CA ASN A 238 -32.03 -15.53 -1.63
C ASN A 238 -33.19 -15.07 -2.54
N LEU A 239 -32.98 -13.93 -3.20
CA LEU A 239 -33.81 -13.38 -4.26
C LEU A 239 -33.03 -13.49 -5.57
N GLY A 240 -33.10 -14.65 -6.20
CA GLY A 240 -32.33 -14.99 -7.39
C GLY A 240 -33.15 -15.02 -8.67
N LEU A 241 -32.48 -14.79 -9.80
CA LEU A 241 -33.03 -15.03 -11.13
C LEU A 241 -33.39 -16.52 -11.28
N THR A 242 -34.52 -16.80 -11.93
CA THR A 242 -34.89 -18.17 -12.32
C THR A 242 -33.92 -18.71 -13.37
N GLU A 243 -33.85 -20.04 -13.55
CA GLU A 243 -32.99 -20.68 -14.56
C GLU A 243 -33.24 -20.19 -16.00
N ALA A 244 -34.47 -19.77 -16.29
CA ALA A 244 -34.79 -19.12 -17.57
C ALA A 244 -34.20 -17.70 -17.64
N GLN A 245 -34.34 -16.91 -16.58
CA GLN A 245 -33.84 -15.54 -16.52
C GLN A 245 -32.30 -15.45 -16.48
N LYS A 246 -31.62 -16.45 -15.89
CA LYS A 246 -30.15 -16.53 -15.90
C LYS A 246 -29.57 -16.65 -17.32
N LYS A 247 -30.35 -17.16 -18.27
CA LYS A 247 -29.95 -17.30 -19.69
C LYS A 247 -30.21 -16.04 -20.52
N LEU A 248 -30.97 -15.07 -19.98
CA LEU A 248 -31.22 -13.79 -20.64
C LEU A 248 -29.95 -12.95 -20.62
N THR A 249 -29.81 -12.03 -21.58
CA THR A 249 -28.66 -11.11 -21.67
C THR A 249 -29.13 -9.68 -21.91
N GLY A 250 -28.23 -8.71 -21.70
CA GLY A 250 -28.53 -7.30 -21.95
C GLY A 250 -29.69 -6.77 -21.09
N LYS A 251 -30.60 -6.04 -21.71
CA LYS A 251 -31.66 -5.26 -21.05
C LYS A 251 -32.62 -6.13 -20.22
N GLU A 252 -33.03 -7.29 -20.73
CA GLU A 252 -34.01 -8.16 -20.05
C GLU A 252 -33.44 -8.74 -18.74
N ARG A 253 -32.15 -9.08 -18.71
CA ARG A 253 -31.47 -9.51 -17.48
C ARG A 253 -31.34 -8.36 -16.48
N ILE A 254 -31.05 -7.15 -16.95
CA ILE A 254 -30.95 -5.96 -16.10
C ILE A 254 -32.31 -5.64 -15.47
N GLU A 255 -33.40 -5.67 -16.24
CA GLU A 255 -34.76 -5.47 -15.72
C GLU A 255 -35.13 -6.52 -14.67
N GLY A 256 -34.79 -7.79 -14.91
CA GLY A 256 -34.98 -8.86 -13.93
C GLY A 256 -34.21 -8.63 -12.62
N LEU A 257 -32.95 -8.21 -12.72
CA LEU A 257 -32.14 -7.87 -11.54
C LEU A 257 -32.66 -6.62 -10.82
N GLN A 258 -33.16 -5.62 -11.55
CA GLN A 258 -33.76 -4.44 -10.95
C GLN A 258 -35.02 -4.79 -10.14
N GLN A 259 -35.91 -5.63 -10.67
CA GLN A 259 -37.08 -6.10 -9.93
C GLN A 259 -36.70 -6.87 -8.65
N LEU A 260 -35.63 -7.67 -8.69
CA LEU A 260 -35.12 -8.35 -7.51
C LEU A 260 -34.50 -7.36 -6.51
N SER A 261 -33.82 -6.31 -6.99
CA SER A 261 -33.28 -5.23 -6.17
C SER A 261 -34.38 -4.48 -5.44
N ASP A 262 -35.45 -4.10 -6.15
CA ASP A 262 -36.59 -3.39 -5.59
C ASP A 262 -37.26 -4.26 -4.50
N ARG A 263 -37.47 -5.55 -4.80
CA ARG A 263 -38.03 -6.50 -3.82
C ARG A 263 -37.13 -6.73 -2.61
N ALA A 264 -35.81 -6.75 -2.79
CA ALA A 264 -34.86 -6.86 -1.70
C ALA A 264 -34.87 -5.61 -0.82
N THR A 265 -35.01 -4.44 -1.44
CA THR A 265 -35.14 -3.15 -0.75
C THR A 265 -36.45 -3.09 0.05
N ASP A 266 -37.57 -3.50 -0.54
CA ASP A 266 -38.85 -3.57 0.16
C ASP A 266 -38.82 -4.54 1.35
N PHE A 267 -38.16 -5.69 1.19
CA PHE A 267 -38.00 -6.66 2.27
C PHE A 267 -37.15 -6.11 3.42
N THR A 268 -36.01 -5.49 3.12
CA THR A 268 -35.17 -4.88 4.16
C THR A 268 -35.84 -3.69 4.82
N GLN A 269 -36.60 -2.88 4.07
CA GLN A 269 -37.42 -1.80 4.63
C GLN A 269 -38.47 -2.34 5.61
N ALA A 270 -39.11 -3.48 5.30
CA ALA A 270 -40.04 -4.13 6.20
C ALA A 270 -39.36 -4.67 7.47
N LEU A 271 -38.09 -5.08 7.40
CA LEU A 271 -37.29 -5.48 8.56
C LEU A 271 -36.87 -4.31 9.47
N LEU A 272 -36.91 -3.07 8.97
CA LEU A 272 -36.63 -1.86 9.75
C LEU A 272 -37.88 -1.33 10.50
N GLU A 273 -39.07 -1.86 10.20
CA GLU A 273 -40.28 -1.49 10.93
C GLU A 273 -40.18 -1.88 12.42
N LYS A 274 -40.61 -0.99 13.31
CA LYS A 274 -40.45 -1.18 14.76
C LYS A 274 -41.18 -2.45 15.23
N GLY A 275 -40.42 -3.42 15.72
CA GLY A 275 -40.95 -4.70 16.22
C GLY A 275 -41.17 -5.75 15.13
N ALA A 276 -40.67 -5.52 13.92
CA ALA A 276 -40.68 -6.52 12.86
C ALA A 276 -39.81 -7.73 13.22
N ASP A 277 -40.33 -8.91 12.94
CA ASP A 277 -39.64 -10.19 13.09
C ASP A 277 -39.24 -10.75 11.72
N PHE A 278 -38.04 -11.31 11.62
CA PHE A 278 -37.50 -11.80 10.34
C PHE A 278 -38.40 -12.88 9.73
N LYS A 279 -38.95 -13.79 10.55
CA LYS A 279 -39.85 -14.85 10.07
C LYS A 279 -41.18 -14.27 9.57
N GLN A 280 -41.74 -13.27 10.25
CA GLN A 280 -42.96 -12.58 9.79
C GLN A 280 -42.75 -11.86 8.46
N ALA A 281 -41.62 -11.17 8.30
CA ALA A 281 -41.28 -10.51 7.03
C ALA A 281 -41.14 -11.54 5.90
N VAL A 282 -40.50 -12.68 6.17
CA VAL A 282 -40.38 -13.79 5.20
C VAL A 282 -41.74 -14.30 4.77
N GLU A 283 -42.67 -14.51 5.70
CA GLU A 283 -44.04 -14.97 5.41
C GLU A 283 -44.81 -13.92 4.58
N LYS A 284 -44.72 -12.63 4.95
CA LYS A 284 -45.36 -11.51 4.23
C LYS A 284 -44.91 -11.43 2.77
N PHE A 285 -43.62 -11.64 2.52
CA PHE A 285 -43.03 -11.58 1.17
C PHE A 285 -43.00 -12.95 0.47
N GLN A 286 -43.52 -14.01 1.11
CA GLN A 286 -43.54 -15.38 0.60
C GLN A 286 -42.15 -15.88 0.17
N LEU A 287 -41.13 -15.58 0.99
CA LEU A 287 -39.74 -15.93 0.71
C LEU A 287 -39.36 -17.26 1.38
N SER A 288 -38.36 -17.94 0.83
CA SER A 288 -37.80 -19.15 1.42
C SER A 288 -36.56 -18.82 2.24
N VAL A 289 -36.56 -19.19 3.51
CA VAL A 289 -35.41 -19.03 4.42
C VAL A 289 -34.56 -20.28 4.39
N ARG A 290 -33.25 -20.06 4.37
CA ARG A 290 -32.23 -21.09 4.61
C ARG A 290 -31.43 -20.71 5.85
N GLU A 291 -30.84 -21.72 6.49
CA GLU A 291 -30.07 -21.56 7.71
C GLU A 291 -28.71 -22.24 7.55
N THR A 292 -27.67 -21.58 8.05
CA THR A 292 -26.31 -22.12 8.06
C THR A 292 -26.03 -22.98 9.29
N GLY A 293 -24.96 -23.76 9.25
CA GLY A 293 -24.28 -24.20 10.46
C GLY A 293 -23.60 -23.03 11.18
N GLU A 294 -22.92 -23.30 12.29
CA GLU A 294 -21.94 -22.36 12.82
C GLU A 294 -20.69 -22.36 11.94
N PHE A 295 -20.17 -21.19 11.60
CA PHE A 295 -18.96 -21.05 10.78
C PHE A 295 -18.08 -19.90 11.29
N THR A 296 -16.79 -19.95 10.94
CA THR A 296 -15.82 -18.89 11.27
C THR A 296 -15.54 -18.03 10.04
N ALA A 297 -14.92 -16.86 10.24
CA ALA A 297 -14.58 -15.98 9.13
C ALA A 297 -13.57 -16.65 8.16
N ALA A 298 -12.67 -17.48 8.69
CA ALA A 298 -11.68 -18.23 7.91
C ALA A 298 -12.27 -19.44 7.17
N ALA A 299 -13.38 -20.00 7.66
CA ALA A 299 -14.05 -21.15 7.06
C ALA A 299 -15.56 -20.89 6.90
N PRO A 300 -15.98 -20.13 5.86
CA PRO A 300 -17.39 -19.82 5.63
C PRO A 300 -18.26 -21.05 5.36
N ASP A 301 -19.54 -20.99 5.73
CA ASP A 301 -20.53 -22.03 5.44
C ASP A 301 -20.65 -22.27 3.93
N PRO A 302 -20.69 -23.54 3.46
CA PRO A 302 -20.82 -23.86 2.04
C PRO A 302 -21.98 -23.17 1.32
N GLN A 303 -23.08 -22.88 2.01
CA GLN A 303 -24.24 -22.21 1.43
C GLN A 303 -23.99 -20.73 1.10
N LEU A 304 -22.96 -20.13 1.70
CA LEU A 304 -22.56 -18.74 1.45
C LEU A 304 -21.36 -18.65 0.50
N LYS A 305 -20.76 -19.76 0.06
CA LYS A 305 -19.59 -19.78 -0.83
C LYS A 305 -19.88 -19.37 -2.29
N VAL A 306 -21.14 -19.11 -2.61
CA VAL A 306 -21.53 -18.58 -3.93
C VAL A 306 -20.89 -17.21 -4.20
N ASP A 307 -20.66 -16.42 -3.14
CA ASP A 307 -19.97 -15.14 -3.23
C ASP A 307 -19.26 -14.83 -1.90
N ALA A 308 -18.00 -14.42 -1.98
CA ALA A 308 -17.19 -14.13 -0.79
C ALA A 308 -17.77 -13.00 0.08
N GLN A 309 -18.53 -12.06 -0.52
CA GLN A 309 -19.13 -10.93 0.22
C GLN A 309 -20.15 -11.37 1.25
N LEU A 310 -20.82 -12.51 1.05
CA LEU A 310 -21.83 -13.04 1.98
C LEU A 310 -21.21 -13.45 3.32
N GLY A 311 -20.07 -14.14 3.28
CA GLY A 311 -19.33 -14.52 4.47
C GLY A 311 -18.86 -13.28 5.24
N VAL A 312 -18.31 -12.29 4.54
CA VAL A 312 -17.86 -11.02 5.15
C VAL A 312 -19.02 -10.28 5.79
N ALA A 313 -20.17 -10.20 5.12
CA ALA A 313 -21.34 -9.51 5.65
C ALA A 313 -21.91 -10.19 6.90
N ALA A 314 -21.93 -11.53 6.96
CA ALA A 314 -22.37 -12.25 8.15
C ALA A 314 -21.57 -11.88 9.42
N PHE A 315 -20.28 -11.58 9.29
CA PHE A 315 -19.43 -11.17 10.41
C PHE A 315 -19.55 -9.68 10.77
N LYS A 316 -20.19 -8.85 9.93
CA LYS A 316 -20.53 -7.45 10.26
C LYS A 316 -21.81 -7.31 11.08
N LEU A 317 -22.67 -8.33 11.09
CA LEU A 317 -23.92 -8.32 11.84
C LEU A 317 -23.67 -8.35 13.34
N SER A 318 -24.56 -7.72 14.09
CA SER A 318 -24.53 -7.67 15.55
C SER A 318 -25.91 -7.92 16.15
N THR A 319 -26.01 -8.05 17.47
CA THR A 319 -27.31 -8.14 18.14
C THR A 319 -28.13 -6.85 18.05
N GLN A 320 -27.49 -5.70 17.79
CA GLN A 320 -28.16 -4.41 17.58
C GLN A 320 -28.63 -4.24 16.14
N GLU A 321 -27.84 -4.74 15.19
CA GLU A 321 -28.11 -4.74 13.75
C GLU A 321 -28.05 -6.18 13.23
N PRO A 322 -29.10 -6.99 13.48
CA PRO A 322 -29.08 -8.40 13.15
C PRO A 322 -29.34 -8.68 11.67
N ASN A 323 -29.77 -7.69 10.89
CA ASN A 323 -30.11 -7.85 9.48
C ASN A 323 -29.09 -7.15 8.60
N SER A 324 -28.68 -7.77 7.50
CA SER A 324 -27.85 -7.12 6.50
C SER A 324 -28.69 -6.24 5.57
N ASP A 325 -28.04 -5.26 4.93
CA ASP A 325 -28.55 -4.67 3.69
C ASP A 325 -28.63 -5.72 2.57
N PRO A 326 -29.35 -5.43 1.46
CA PRO A 326 -29.34 -6.30 0.30
C PRO A 326 -27.93 -6.43 -0.29
N ILE A 327 -27.40 -7.65 -0.30
CA ILE A 327 -26.08 -7.94 -0.88
C ILE A 327 -26.30 -8.43 -2.30
N GLN A 328 -25.86 -7.64 -3.27
CA GLN A 328 -25.90 -8.01 -4.68
C GLN A 328 -24.83 -9.06 -4.98
N VAL A 329 -25.25 -10.16 -5.60
CA VAL A 329 -24.38 -11.18 -6.19
C VAL A 329 -24.70 -11.33 -7.68
N ALA A 330 -23.94 -12.14 -8.41
CA ALA A 330 -24.05 -12.25 -9.87
C ALA A 330 -25.48 -12.46 -10.39
N ASP A 331 -26.26 -13.32 -9.72
CA ASP A 331 -27.60 -13.74 -10.17
C ASP A 331 -28.74 -13.30 -9.24
N GLY A 332 -28.52 -12.33 -8.35
CA GLY A 332 -29.58 -11.84 -7.47
C GLY A 332 -29.08 -11.18 -6.20
N PHE A 333 -29.90 -11.23 -5.16
CA PHE A 333 -29.66 -10.56 -3.88
C PHE A 333 -29.81 -11.51 -2.71
N TYR A 334 -29.00 -11.28 -1.68
CA TYR A 334 -29.05 -11.99 -0.41
C TYR A 334 -29.28 -11.02 0.72
N ILE A 335 -30.13 -11.41 1.66
CA ILE A 335 -30.35 -10.68 2.90
C ILE A 335 -30.15 -11.68 4.05
N LEU A 336 -29.23 -11.36 4.94
CA LEU A 336 -28.81 -12.22 6.03
C LEU A 336 -29.44 -11.72 7.33
N HIS A 337 -29.73 -12.66 8.22
CA HIS A 337 -30.21 -12.44 9.56
C HIS A 337 -29.35 -13.22 10.55
N LEU A 338 -28.81 -12.54 11.55
CA LEU A 338 -27.99 -13.13 12.58
C LEU A 338 -28.84 -13.92 13.57
N THR A 339 -28.61 -15.23 13.65
CA THR A 339 -29.32 -16.12 14.57
C THR A 339 -28.48 -16.59 15.75
N GLY A 340 -27.14 -16.49 15.66
CA GLY A 340 -26.25 -16.87 16.75
C GLY A 340 -24.86 -16.26 16.66
N ILE A 341 -24.34 -15.88 17.82
CA ILE A 341 -22.95 -15.48 18.03
C ILE A 341 -22.34 -16.42 19.07
N THR A 342 -21.25 -17.07 18.71
CA THR A 342 -20.39 -17.77 19.67
C THR A 342 -19.09 -16.97 19.77
N GLU A 343 -18.96 -16.20 20.84
CA GLU A 343 -17.83 -15.30 21.05
C GLU A 343 -16.49 -16.05 21.15
N ALA A 344 -15.42 -15.38 20.77
CA ALA A 344 -14.07 -15.89 20.97
C ALA A 344 -13.77 -15.99 22.47
N ARG A 345 -13.53 -17.21 22.97
CA ARG A 345 -13.09 -17.45 24.34
C ARG A 345 -11.61 -17.85 24.37
N PRO A 346 -10.88 -17.58 25.47
CA PRO A 346 -9.54 -18.17 25.65
C PRO A 346 -9.59 -19.69 25.51
N LEU A 347 -8.63 -20.25 24.77
CA LEU A 347 -8.38 -21.68 24.77
C LEU A 347 -7.82 -22.07 26.14
N THR A 348 -8.14 -23.27 26.62
CA THR A 348 -7.43 -23.85 27.76
C THR A 348 -6.02 -24.30 27.34
N VAL A 349 -5.12 -24.55 28.30
CA VAL A 349 -3.77 -25.05 28.02
C VAL A 349 -3.83 -26.35 27.21
N GLU A 350 -4.72 -27.28 27.56
CA GLU A 350 -4.89 -28.55 26.85
C GLU A 350 -5.37 -28.36 25.40
N GLU A 351 -6.31 -27.44 25.16
CA GLU A 351 -6.80 -27.11 23.81
C GLU A 351 -5.74 -26.39 22.97
N ALA A 352 -4.91 -25.56 23.60
CA ALA A 352 -3.85 -24.80 22.93
C ALA A 352 -2.56 -25.59 22.75
N LYS A 353 -2.30 -26.62 23.57
CA LYS A 353 -1.08 -27.43 23.59
C LYS A 353 -0.58 -27.85 22.20
N PRO A 354 -1.38 -28.42 21.28
CA PRO A 354 -0.88 -28.79 19.95
C PRO A 354 -0.40 -27.57 19.14
N LYS A 355 -1.11 -26.44 19.20
CA LYS A 355 -0.71 -25.20 18.51
C LYS A 355 0.57 -24.61 19.12
N ILE A 356 0.67 -24.63 20.45
CA ILE A 356 1.82 -24.13 21.18
C ILE A 356 3.06 -24.98 20.89
N VAL A 357 2.94 -26.31 20.93
CA VAL A 357 4.05 -27.22 20.62
C VAL A 357 4.54 -27.02 19.20
N ASP A 358 3.65 -26.89 18.22
CA ASP A 358 4.02 -26.59 16.83
C ASP A 358 4.74 -25.24 16.70
N ALA A 359 4.21 -24.19 17.34
CA ALA A 359 4.82 -22.86 17.33
C ALA A 359 6.21 -22.84 17.98
N LEU A 360 6.35 -23.50 19.14
CA LEU A 360 7.63 -23.64 19.86
C LEU A 360 8.64 -24.45 19.05
N LYS A 361 8.22 -25.54 18.39
CA LYS A 361 9.09 -26.32 17.53
C LYS A 361 9.60 -25.49 16.36
N LYS A 362 8.71 -24.80 15.64
CA LYS A 362 9.09 -23.91 14.53
C LYS A 362 10.01 -22.78 14.98
N GLY A 363 9.71 -22.16 16.12
CA GLY A 363 10.54 -21.10 16.69
C GLY A 363 11.95 -21.58 17.04
N ARG A 364 12.05 -22.68 17.78
CA ARG A 364 13.34 -23.28 18.16
C ARG A 364 14.13 -23.80 16.98
N ALA A 365 13.46 -24.41 15.98
CA ALA A 365 14.11 -24.88 14.77
C ALA A 365 14.74 -23.71 14.00
N ARG A 366 14.00 -22.60 13.88
CA ARG A 366 14.51 -21.38 13.25
C ARG A 366 15.69 -20.78 14.01
N GLU A 367 15.65 -20.76 15.34
CA GLU A 367 16.74 -20.25 16.18
C GLU A 367 18.00 -21.12 16.08
N LEU A 368 17.84 -22.45 16.18
CA LEU A 368 18.93 -23.41 16.01
C LEU A 368 19.54 -23.34 14.62
N MET A 369 18.70 -23.31 13.59
CA MET A 369 19.12 -23.15 12.19
C MET A 369 19.92 -21.86 12.00
N SER A 370 19.43 -20.73 12.51
CA SER A 370 20.13 -19.45 12.40
C SER A 370 21.47 -19.46 13.12
N THR A 371 21.53 -20.09 14.31
CA THR A 371 22.77 -20.20 15.09
C THR A 371 23.78 -21.07 14.37
N LYS A 372 23.37 -22.27 13.92
CA LYS A 372 24.23 -23.22 13.20
C LYS A 372 24.68 -22.68 11.84
N GLY A 373 23.79 -21.98 11.14
CA GLY A 373 24.10 -21.27 9.91
C GLY A 373 25.15 -20.19 10.12
N ALA A 374 24.99 -19.35 11.15
CA ALA A 374 25.97 -18.31 11.49
C ALA A 374 27.33 -18.90 11.89
N GLU A 375 27.34 -19.95 12.73
CA GLU A 375 28.56 -20.68 13.11
C GLU A 375 29.28 -21.24 11.87
N LEU A 376 28.55 -21.88 10.95
CA LEU A 376 29.14 -22.42 9.73
C LEU A 376 29.68 -21.31 8.82
N ALA A 377 28.93 -20.23 8.60
CA ALA A 377 29.36 -19.11 7.80
C ALA A 377 30.68 -18.51 8.34
N GLN A 378 30.77 -18.34 9.66
CA GLN A 378 31.99 -17.87 10.32
C GLN A 378 33.16 -18.85 10.10
N GLN A 379 32.96 -20.14 10.35
CA GLN A 379 34.00 -21.16 10.16
C GLN A 379 34.53 -21.20 8.72
N LEU A 380 33.63 -21.13 7.73
CA LEU A 380 34.00 -21.11 6.31
C LEU A 380 34.80 -19.86 5.94
N ARG A 381 34.43 -18.69 6.47
CA ARG A 381 35.18 -17.44 6.24
C ARG A 381 36.56 -17.47 6.88
N GLU A 382 36.69 -18.00 8.09
CA GLU A 382 37.98 -18.17 8.75
C GLU A 382 38.88 -19.13 7.96
N ALA A 383 38.32 -20.23 7.46
CA ALA A 383 39.03 -21.16 6.61
C ALA A 383 39.48 -20.51 5.29
N ALA A 384 38.62 -19.74 4.62
CA ALA A 384 38.94 -19.00 3.41
C ALA A 384 40.07 -17.97 3.64
N LYS A 385 40.02 -17.22 4.74
CA LYS A 385 41.10 -16.28 5.14
C LYS A 385 42.42 -16.98 5.40
N SER A 386 42.39 -18.22 5.90
CA SER A 386 43.60 -19.02 6.14
C SER A 386 44.18 -19.68 4.87
N GLY A 387 43.56 -19.46 3.70
CA GLY A 387 44.00 -20.01 2.43
C GLY A 387 43.67 -21.50 2.23
N GLN A 388 42.78 -22.08 3.06
CA GLN A 388 42.31 -23.45 2.85
C GLN A 388 41.35 -23.51 1.65
N PRO A 389 41.38 -24.58 0.84
CA PRO A 389 40.41 -24.77 -0.23
C PRO A 389 39.00 -24.82 0.33
N LEU A 390 38.13 -23.92 -0.15
CA LEU A 390 36.79 -23.74 0.40
C LEU A 390 35.94 -25.00 0.27
N GLU A 391 36.08 -25.74 -0.83
CA GLU A 391 35.39 -27.02 -1.04
C GLU A 391 35.76 -28.05 0.03
N ALA A 392 37.03 -28.10 0.44
CA ALA A 392 37.48 -29.01 1.50
C ALA A 392 36.91 -28.58 2.87
N SER A 393 36.81 -27.28 3.13
CA SER A 393 36.21 -26.74 4.37
C SER A 393 34.70 -27.01 4.44
N ILE A 394 33.99 -26.87 3.32
CA ILE A 394 32.56 -27.20 3.21
C ILE A 394 32.33 -28.70 3.43
N GLN A 395 33.14 -29.56 2.80
CA GLN A 395 33.07 -31.01 3.00
C GLN A 395 33.39 -31.43 4.45
N LYS A 396 34.41 -30.82 5.06
CA LYS A 396 34.80 -31.08 6.46
C LYS A 396 33.69 -30.69 7.44
N ALA A 397 32.92 -29.65 7.12
CA ALA A 397 31.76 -29.24 7.89
C ALA A 397 30.52 -30.12 7.65
N GLY A 398 30.59 -31.13 6.77
CA GLY A 398 29.47 -32.01 6.44
C GLY A 398 28.39 -31.34 5.59
N ALA A 399 28.64 -30.13 5.08
CA ALA A 399 27.72 -29.39 4.24
C ALA A 399 27.81 -29.84 2.78
N LYS A 400 26.69 -29.78 2.05
CA LYS A 400 26.62 -30.09 0.61
C LYS A 400 26.30 -28.82 -0.16
N PRO A 401 27.26 -28.25 -0.92
CA PRO A 401 27.00 -27.08 -1.73
C PRO A 401 26.19 -27.48 -2.97
N GLU A 402 25.12 -26.75 -3.23
CA GLU A 402 24.30 -26.82 -4.43
C GLU A 402 24.79 -25.74 -5.40
N LYS A 403 25.25 -26.14 -6.59
CA LYS A 403 25.68 -25.18 -7.62
C LYS A 403 24.48 -24.66 -8.38
N LEU A 404 24.34 -23.33 -8.43
CA LEU A 404 23.30 -22.66 -9.19
C LEU A 404 23.75 -22.38 -10.63
N PRO A 405 22.82 -22.30 -11.60
CA PRO A 405 23.11 -21.75 -12.91
C PRO A 405 23.68 -20.32 -12.80
N PRO A 406 24.68 -19.93 -13.61
CA PRO A 406 25.23 -18.59 -13.56
C PRO A 406 24.17 -17.51 -13.89
N PHE A 407 24.12 -16.45 -13.06
CA PHE A 407 23.14 -15.37 -13.18
C PHE A 407 23.80 -13.99 -13.07
N SER A 408 23.11 -12.95 -13.52
CA SER A 408 23.53 -11.55 -13.31
C SER A 408 22.68 -10.89 -12.22
N LEU A 409 23.25 -9.92 -11.50
CA LEU A 409 22.50 -9.15 -10.50
C LEU A 409 21.46 -8.25 -11.17
N MET A 410 21.84 -7.66 -12.30
CA MET A 410 21.01 -6.81 -13.16
C MET A 410 20.75 -7.55 -14.48
N GLU A 411 20.03 -8.66 -14.40
CA GLU A 411 19.50 -9.32 -15.59
C GLU A 411 18.16 -8.67 -15.94
N GLU A 412 18.03 -8.09 -17.14
CA GLU A 412 16.70 -7.73 -17.64
C GLU A 412 15.98 -9.01 -18.08
N GLU A 413 14.70 -9.11 -17.75
CA GLU A 413 13.80 -10.06 -18.39
C GLU A 413 14.03 -9.93 -19.89
N THR A 414 14.54 -10.99 -20.52
CA THR A 414 14.46 -11.08 -21.98
C THR A 414 12.97 -11.13 -22.30
N THR A 415 12.36 -9.98 -22.55
CA THR A 415 11.17 -9.93 -23.39
C THR A 415 11.62 -10.55 -24.70
N LYS A 416 11.36 -11.85 -24.85
CA LYS A 416 11.26 -12.48 -26.16
C LYS A 416 10.20 -11.70 -26.90
N SER A 417 10.64 -10.68 -27.63
CA SER A 417 9.88 -10.05 -28.67
C SER A 417 9.71 -11.10 -29.76
N GLN A 418 8.71 -11.97 -29.58
CA GLN A 418 8.08 -12.60 -30.72
C GLN A 418 7.37 -11.47 -31.46
N GLY A 419 7.87 -11.18 -32.66
CA GLY A 419 7.20 -10.30 -33.58
C GLY A 419 5.75 -10.75 -33.78
N LYS A 420 4.84 -9.81 -33.51
CA LYS A 420 3.64 -9.60 -34.31
C LYS A 420 3.06 -8.24 -33.94
N GLU A 421 3.06 -7.35 -34.92
CA GLU A 421 2.12 -6.25 -35.02
C GLU A 421 0.70 -6.77 -34.75
N THR A 422 0.00 -6.14 -33.82
CA THR A 422 -1.28 -5.45 -34.07
C THR A 422 -1.71 -4.69 -32.81
N ASP A 423 -1.73 -3.37 -32.96
CA ASP A 423 -2.81 -2.43 -32.65
C ASP A 423 -3.73 -2.62 -31.41
N GLN A 424 -4.04 -1.47 -30.81
CA GLN A 424 -5.09 -1.12 -29.84
C GLN A 424 -4.82 -1.26 -28.33
N GLY A 425 -4.40 -0.12 -27.75
CA GLY A 425 -5.13 0.56 -26.67
C GLY A 425 -5.18 -0.11 -25.29
N LYS A 426 -4.35 0.39 -24.35
CA LYS A 426 -4.68 0.56 -22.91
C LYS A 426 -3.58 1.31 -22.14
N GLU A 427 -4.03 2.15 -21.21
CA GLU A 427 -3.28 3.08 -20.37
C GLU A 427 -2.09 2.48 -19.59
N PRO A 428 -1.05 3.27 -19.27
CA PRO A 428 0.02 2.84 -18.38
C PRO A 428 -0.45 2.89 -16.91
N LYS A 429 -0.64 1.71 -16.31
CA LYS A 429 -0.78 1.58 -14.85
C LYS A 429 0.59 1.54 -14.19
N ASN A 430 0.85 2.58 -13.40
CA ASN A 430 1.60 2.63 -12.14
C ASN A 430 2.56 1.45 -11.86
N VAL A 431 3.87 1.72 -11.96
CA VAL A 431 4.93 0.77 -11.63
C VAL A 431 5.07 0.69 -10.12
N SER A 432 4.58 -0.41 -9.54
CA SER A 432 5.08 -0.98 -8.30
C SER A 432 5.87 -2.24 -8.68
N PRO A 433 6.97 -2.58 -7.98
CA PRO A 433 7.81 -3.72 -8.35
C PRO A 433 7.10 -5.03 -7.96
N SER A 434 6.18 -5.48 -8.80
CA SER A 434 5.51 -6.77 -8.63
C SER A 434 6.04 -7.79 -9.64
N GLN A 435 6.85 -8.69 -9.10
CA GLN A 435 6.87 -10.12 -9.42
C GLN A 435 6.95 -10.44 -10.91
N GLY A 436 8.20 -10.52 -11.39
CA GLY A 436 8.52 -11.18 -12.65
C GLY A 436 7.95 -12.60 -12.66
N LYS A 437 7.43 -13.00 -13.82
CA LYS A 437 6.95 -14.36 -14.07
C LYS A 437 8.09 -15.33 -13.77
N GLU A 438 7.88 -16.20 -12.78
CA GLU A 438 8.76 -17.33 -12.47
C GLU A 438 9.13 -18.06 -13.77
N SER A 439 10.38 -17.90 -14.20
CA SER A 439 10.98 -18.86 -15.10
C SER A 439 10.95 -20.21 -14.40
N LYS A 440 10.33 -21.20 -15.03
CA LYS A 440 10.02 -22.54 -14.46
C LYS A 440 11.20 -23.34 -13.87
N ASN A 441 12.43 -22.82 -13.89
CA ASN A 441 13.65 -23.48 -13.41
C ASN A 441 14.50 -22.62 -12.47
N GLU A 442 14.07 -21.41 -12.07
CA GLU A 442 14.82 -20.61 -11.10
C GLU A 442 14.46 -20.99 -9.65
N PRO A 443 15.44 -21.03 -8.72
CA PRO A 443 15.15 -21.24 -7.31
C PRO A 443 14.15 -20.17 -6.82
N PRO A 444 13.14 -20.55 -6.01
CA PRO A 444 12.14 -19.59 -5.51
C PRO A 444 12.76 -18.48 -4.66
N ASP A 445 13.99 -18.66 -4.19
CA ASP A 445 14.74 -17.72 -3.38
C ASP A 445 15.93 -17.07 -4.09
N LEU A 446 15.98 -17.14 -5.41
CA LEU A 446 17.04 -16.53 -6.22
C LEU A 446 17.21 -15.03 -5.92
N ALA A 447 16.13 -14.30 -5.65
CA ALA A 447 16.19 -12.89 -5.28
C ALA A 447 16.98 -12.65 -3.98
N ALA A 448 16.70 -13.45 -2.94
CA ALA A 448 17.43 -13.38 -1.68
C ALA A 448 18.90 -13.80 -1.87
N ILE A 449 19.15 -14.81 -2.70
CA ILE A 449 20.52 -15.25 -3.04
C ILE A 449 21.29 -14.13 -3.75
N LYS A 450 20.69 -13.46 -4.74
CA LYS A 450 21.27 -12.31 -5.45
C LYS A 450 21.68 -11.21 -4.46
N GLU A 451 20.82 -10.87 -3.51
CA GLU A 451 21.11 -9.88 -2.47
C GLU A 451 22.28 -10.30 -1.58
N ALA A 452 22.26 -11.53 -1.07
CA ALA A 452 23.29 -12.06 -0.16
C ALA A 452 24.70 -12.10 -0.79
N VAL A 453 24.80 -12.27 -2.11
CA VAL A 453 26.08 -12.37 -2.83
C VAL A 453 26.48 -11.09 -3.58
N ALA A 454 25.63 -10.07 -3.59
CA ALA A 454 25.80 -8.89 -4.44
C ALA A 454 27.14 -8.17 -4.25
N PHE A 455 27.63 -8.16 -3.00
CA PHE A 455 28.83 -7.45 -2.58
C PHE A 455 30.02 -8.38 -2.28
N LEU A 456 29.89 -9.68 -2.55
CA LEU A 456 30.97 -10.63 -2.34
C LEU A 456 32.00 -10.55 -3.48
N ASN A 457 33.26 -10.79 -3.12
CA ASN A 457 34.34 -11.09 -4.06
C ASN A 457 34.42 -12.61 -4.33
N PRO A 458 35.01 -13.05 -5.46
CA PRO A 458 35.26 -14.47 -5.71
C PRO A 458 36.03 -15.13 -4.55
N GLY A 459 35.51 -16.25 -4.07
CA GLY A 459 36.00 -16.98 -2.89
C GLY A 459 35.40 -16.53 -1.55
N GLU A 460 34.61 -15.45 -1.52
CA GLU A 460 33.94 -15.00 -0.30
C GLU A 460 32.61 -15.72 -0.05
N ILE A 461 32.20 -15.69 1.22
CA ILE A 461 31.03 -16.39 1.75
C ILE A 461 30.11 -15.36 2.40
N SER A 462 28.82 -15.44 2.08
CA SER A 462 27.78 -14.59 2.69
C SER A 462 27.57 -14.92 4.16
N ASP A 463 26.80 -14.09 4.85
CA ASP A 463 26.21 -14.49 6.12
C ASP A 463 25.12 -15.54 5.87
N PHE A 464 24.68 -16.19 6.94
CA PHE A 464 23.46 -16.98 6.87
C PHE A 464 22.28 -16.05 6.57
N SER A 465 21.53 -16.37 5.51
CA SER A 465 20.33 -15.64 5.11
C SER A 465 19.09 -16.52 5.28
N PRO A 466 18.07 -16.09 6.04
CA PRO A 466 16.80 -16.80 6.11
C PRO A 466 16.03 -16.69 4.79
N SER A 467 15.34 -17.75 4.41
CA SER A 467 14.55 -17.89 3.19
C SER A 467 13.27 -18.67 3.48
N GLY A 468 12.18 -17.96 3.80
CA GLY A 468 10.95 -18.57 4.28
C GLY A 468 11.16 -19.28 5.63
N ASN A 469 10.87 -20.58 5.69
CA ASN A 469 11.16 -21.43 6.86
C ASN A 469 12.58 -22.00 6.85
N ASP A 470 13.28 -21.90 5.73
CA ASP A 470 14.61 -22.45 5.53
C ASP A 470 15.64 -21.31 5.52
N GLY A 471 16.88 -21.61 5.15
CA GLY A 471 17.90 -20.60 4.93
C GLY A 471 19.06 -21.12 4.11
N PHE A 472 19.97 -20.23 3.79
CA PHE A 472 21.14 -20.59 3.00
C PHE A 472 22.36 -19.74 3.37
N ILE A 473 23.53 -20.24 2.97
CA ILE A 473 24.76 -19.47 2.88
C ILE A 473 25.19 -19.48 1.41
N GLY A 474 25.42 -18.31 0.83
CA GLY A 474 25.92 -18.14 -0.52
C GLY A 474 27.45 -18.13 -0.55
N VAL A 475 28.02 -18.80 -1.54
CA VAL A 475 29.45 -18.81 -1.83
C VAL A 475 29.62 -18.32 -3.25
N LEU A 476 30.31 -17.18 -3.42
CA LEU A 476 30.62 -16.69 -4.75
C LEU A 476 31.89 -17.40 -5.26
N GLU A 477 31.75 -18.35 -6.17
CA GLU A 477 32.89 -19.08 -6.70
C GLU A 477 33.68 -18.22 -7.69
N LYS A 478 32.97 -17.61 -8.64
CA LYS A 478 33.57 -16.86 -9.76
C LYS A 478 32.64 -15.75 -10.22
N ARG A 479 33.25 -14.71 -10.78
CA ARG A 479 32.59 -13.64 -11.53
C ARG A 479 33.23 -13.56 -12.90
N GLU A 480 32.42 -13.67 -13.94
CA GLU A 480 32.88 -13.67 -15.32
C GLU A 480 32.20 -12.53 -16.10
N PRO A 481 32.94 -11.79 -16.95
CA PRO A 481 32.35 -10.79 -17.81
C PRO A 481 31.20 -11.38 -18.63
N SER A 482 30.07 -10.68 -18.68
CA SER A 482 28.98 -11.11 -19.55
C SER A 482 29.43 -11.07 -21.01
N ALA A 483 29.26 -12.19 -21.74
CA ALA A 483 29.62 -12.33 -23.15
C ALA A 483 28.58 -11.71 -24.10
N ASP A 484 27.92 -10.63 -23.66
CA ASP A 484 26.76 -10.05 -24.32
C ASP A 484 27.16 -9.27 -25.58
N ALA A 485 26.55 -9.59 -26.72
CA ALA A 485 26.80 -8.90 -27.99
C ALA A 485 26.42 -7.41 -27.92
N ASP A 486 25.46 -7.06 -27.05
CA ASP A 486 24.92 -5.70 -26.88
C ASP A 486 25.57 -4.93 -25.72
N ALA A 487 26.72 -5.39 -25.22
CA ALA A 487 27.37 -4.80 -24.05
C ALA A 487 27.61 -3.28 -24.17
N GLY A 488 27.84 -2.76 -25.38
CA GLY A 488 28.03 -1.33 -25.64
C GLY A 488 26.77 -0.50 -25.39
N GLU A 489 25.63 -0.92 -25.93
CA GLU A 489 24.34 -0.23 -25.74
C GLU A 489 23.87 -0.32 -24.28
N LYS A 490 23.99 -1.51 -23.68
CA LYS A 490 23.65 -1.74 -22.26
C LYS A 490 24.49 -0.85 -21.34
N LYS A 491 25.77 -0.67 -21.65
CA LYS A 491 26.67 0.18 -20.90
C LYS A 491 26.33 1.66 -21.03
N ALA A 492 25.96 2.13 -22.23
CA ALA A 492 25.50 3.50 -22.44
C ALA A 492 24.17 3.78 -21.68
N ALA A 493 23.22 2.85 -21.72
CA ALA A 493 21.98 2.96 -20.95
C ALA A 493 22.23 2.91 -19.43
N PHE A 494 23.18 2.09 -18.98
CA PHE A 494 23.63 2.03 -17.60
C PHE A 494 24.28 3.34 -17.14
N GLU A 495 25.21 3.89 -17.93
CA GLU A 495 25.86 5.17 -17.67
C GLU A 495 24.83 6.29 -17.52
N LYS A 496 23.85 6.35 -18.42
CA LYS A 496 22.75 7.31 -18.35
C LYS A 496 21.96 7.16 -17.04
N ARG A 497 21.53 5.93 -16.69
CA ARG A 497 20.79 5.68 -15.43
C ARG A 497 21.62 6.05 -14.19
N LEU A 498 22.92 5.77 -14.21
CA LEU A 498 23.82 6.11 -13.11
C LEU A 498 23.95 7.63 -12.98
N LEU A 499 24.07 8.35 -14.10
CA LEU A 499 24.13 9.81 -14.12
C LEU A 499 22.83 10.43 -13.62
N ASP A 500 21.69 9.99 -14.14
CA ASP A 500 20.36 10.44 -13.73
C ASP A 500 20.15 10.22 -12.22
N ASN A 501 20.57 9.06 -11.69
CA ASN A 501 20.48 8.78 -10.26
C ASN A 501 21.36 9.73 -9.42
N LYS A 502 22.61 9.97 -9.83
CA LYS A 502 23.48 10.94 -9.13
C LYS A 502 22.90 12.35 -9.15
N GLN A 503 22.41 12.80 -10.30
CA GLN A 503 21.75 14.10 -10.45
C GLN A 503 20.52 14.21 -9.54
N ARG A 504 19.72 13.14 -9.47
CA ARG A 504 18.57 13.04 -8.57
C ARG A 504 18.97 13.15 -7.10
N VAL A 505 20.02 12.43 -6.67
CA VAL A 505 20.52 12.49 -5.29
C VAL A 505 20.94 13.93 -4.93
N VAL A 506 21.75 14.56 -5.77
CA VAL A 506 22.20 15.94 -5.55
C VAL A 506 21.02 16.91 -5.48
N PHE A 507 20.02 16.77 -6.35
CA PHE A 507 18.82 17.59 -6.29
C PHE A 507 18.08 17.43 -4.95
N PHE A 508 17.89 16.20 -4.45
CA PHE A 508 17.19 15.99 -3.19
C PHE A 508 17.99 16.42 -1.96
N GLU A 509 19.31 16.31 -2.00
CA GLU A 509 20.17 16.88 -0.97
C GLU A 509 20.07 18.41 -0.94
N TRP A 510 20.11 19.05 -2.12
CA TRP A 510 19.89 20.48 -2.26
C TRP A 510 18.51 20.88 -1.75
N LEU A 511 17.44 20.18 -2.14
CA LEU A 511 16.08 20.50 -1.72
C LEU A 511 15.93 20.40 -0.20
N ARG A 512 16.52 19.37 0.43
CA ARG A 512 16.55 19.20 1.88
C ARG A 512 17.30 20.34 2.58
N ASP A 513 18.46 20.74 2.06
CA ASP A 513 19.22 21.88 2.56
C ASP A 513 18.39 23.18 2.48
N ARG A 514 17.71 23.42 1.34
CA ARG A 514 16.84 24.58 1.17
C ARG A 514 15.63 24.56 2.11
N GLN A 515 15.01 23.40 2.34
CA GLN A 515 13.93 23.26 3.34
C GLN A 515 14.41 23.61 4.76
N GLN A 516 15.61 23.17 5.14
CA GLN A 516 16.21 23.51 6.43
C GLN A 516 16.48 25.01 6.55
N ALA A 517 17.06 25.61 5.50
CA ALA A 517 17.29 27.06 5.43
C ALA A 517 15.99 27.87 5.47
N ALA A 518 14.88 27.31 4.98
CA ALA A 518 13.56 27.93 5.06
C ALA A 518 13.00 28.05 6.49
N GLY A 519 13.60 27.36 7.48
CA GLY A 519 13.17 27.44 8.88
C GLY A 519 11.75 26.91 9.10
N LEU A 520 11.39 25.81 8.43
CA LEU A 520 10.05 25.22 8.48
C LEU A 520 9.61 24.89 9.92
N GLN A 521 8.52 25.52 10.36
CA GLN A 521 7.87 25.21 11.63
C GLN A 521 6.38 24.94 11.38
N PHE A 522 5.94 23.69 11.55
CA PHE A 522 4.52 23.36 11.51
C PHE A 522 3.80 23.91 12.75
N SER A 523 2.54 24.31 12.57
CA SER A 523 1.69 24.58 13.73
C SER A 523 1.46 23.27 14.48
N LYS A 524 1.73 23.24 15.80
CA LYS A 524 1.34 22.11 16.65
C LYS A 524 -0.19 22.05 16.65
N GLY A 525 -0.75 21.09 15.93
CA GLY A 525 -2.17 20.74 15.97
C GLY A 525 -2.46 19.83 17.15
#